data_AF-A0A836QUE5-F1
#
_entry.id   AF-A0A836QUE5-F1
#
_cell.length_a   1.000
_cell.length_b   1.000
_cell.length_c   1.000
_cell.angle_alpha   90.00
_cell.angle_beta   90.00
_cell.angle_gamma   90.00
#
_symmetry.space_group_name_H-M   'P 1'
#
loop_
_entity.id
_entity.type
_entity.pdbx_description
1 polymer ?
#
loop_
_entity_poly.entity_id
_entity_poly.type
_entity_poly.pdbx_seq_one_letter_code
_entity_poly.pdbx_strand_id
1 'polypeptide(L)'
;MPSPYFVTTDFIDAGGENYMSWDQLRELSSSGVVIGTLGASYRHLVSLNESEVAADIAQANQRCMDKIGIIPELFAYPFGEYSADLQKIITRYRYSAAFGQHSSVMYPGAGSASNC
;
A
#
# COMPACT_ATOMS: atom_id res chain seq x y z
N MET A 1 -17.21 2.62 -11.36
CA MET A 1 -16.40 1.60 -10.65
C MET A 1 -15.95 2.22 -9.33
N PRO A 2 -15.99 1.51 -8.20
CA PRO A 2 -15.42 2.02 -6.96
C PRO A 2 -13.89 2.06 -7.08
N SER A 3 -13.28 3.18 -6.72
CA SER A 3 -11.81 3.33 -6.66
C SER A 3 -11.31 2.87 -5.29
N PRO A 4 -10.15 2.19 -5.22
CA PRO A 4 -9.55 1.83 -3.94
C PRO A 4 -9.17 3.08 -3.14
N TYR A 5 -9.29 2.99 -1.81
CA TYR A 5 -8.91 4.05 -0.89
C TYR A 5 -7.58 3.70 -0.22
N PHE A 6 -6.58 4.58 -0.34
CA PHE A 6 -5.24 4.33 0.20
C PHE A 6 -5.03 5.09 1.50
N VAL A 7 -4.42 4.41 2.48
CA VAL A 7 -4.24 4.97 3.82
C VAL A 7 -2.81 4.89 4.33
N THR A 8 -2.48 5.85 5.21
CA THR A 8 -1.26 5.86 6.04
C THR A 8 -1.67 5.53 7.47
N THR A 9 -1.17 4.44 8.04
CA THR A 9 -1.70 3.93 9.32
C THR A 9 -1.38 4.85 10.49
N ASP A 10 -0.21 5.51 10.50
CA ASP A 10 0.17 6.41 11.59
C ASP A 10 -0.67 7.69 11.59
N PHE A 11 -1.12 8.15 10.42
CA PHE A 11 -1.99 9.34 10.32
C PHE A 11 -3.41 9.04 10.82
N ILE A 12 -3.91 7.84 10.57
CA ILE A 12 -5.18 7.39 11.13
C ILE A 12 -5.06 7.25 12.65
N ASP A 13 -3.97 6.67 13.14
CA ASP A 13 -3.70 6.54 14.58
C ASP A 13 -3.56 7.89 15.29
N ALA A 14 -3.00 8.90 14.61
CA ALA A 14 -2.90 10.26 15.14
C ALA A 14 -4.26 10.94 15.33
N GLY A 15 -5.33 10.45 14.68
CA GLY A 15 -6.70 10.87 14.94
C GLY A 15 -7.03 12.31 14.53
N GLY A 16 -6.41 12.84 13.47
CA GLY A 16 -6.69 14.19 12.97
C GLY A 16 -8.04 14.31 12.26
N GLU A 17 -8.69 15.47 12.36
CA GLU A 17 -10.02 15.73 11.76
C GLU A 17 -10.07 15.56 10.24
N ASN A 18 -8.92 15.61 9.57
CA ASN A 18 -8.79 15.44 8.12
C ASN A 18 -8.58 13.97 7.68
N TYR A 19 -8.53 13.03 8.62
CA TYR A 19 -8.33 11.61 8.34
C TYR A 19 -9.55 10.79 8.77
N MET A 20 -9.82 9.73 8.03
CA MET A 20 -10.84 8.77 8.43
C MET A 20 -10.42 8.03 9.70
N SER A 21 -11.36 7.78 10.60
CA SER A 21 -11.13 6.91 11.75
C SER A 21 -11.05 5.43 11.33
N TRP A 22 -10.49 4.60 12.19
CA TRP A 22 -10.50 3.15 12.01
C TRP A 22 -11.91 2.57 11.87
N ASP A 23 -12.89 3.15 12.56
CA ASP A 23 -14.28 2.69 12.47
C ASP A 23 -14.89 3.03 11.11
N GLN A 24 -14.63 4.22 10.58
CA GLN A 24 -15.05 4.61 9.23
C GLN A 24 -14.41 3.72 8.15
N LEU A 25 -13.12 3.39 8.31
CA LEU A 25 -12.44 2.47 7.39
C LEU A 25 -13.01 1.06 7.46
N ARG A 26 -13.41 0.59 8.65
CA ARG A 26 -14.10 -0.69 8.82
C ARG A 26 -15.44 -0.70 8.10
N GLU A 27 -16.23 0.36 8.24
CA GLU A 27 -17.52 0.51 7.55
C GLU A 27 -17.36 0.52 6.03
N LEU A 28 -16.39 1.28 5.51
CA LEU A 28 -16.08 1.30 4.08
C LEU A 28 -15.66 -0.08 3.56
N SER A 29 -14.75 -0.75 4.26
CA SER A 29 -14.35 -2.12 3.91
C SER A 29 -15.54 -3.07 3.90
N SER A 30 -16.46 -2.94 4.86
CA SER A 30 -17.67 -3.77 4.96
C SER A 30 -18.65 -3.50 3.82
N SER A 31 -18.65 -2.30 3.25
CA SER A 31 -19.47 -1.90 2.10
C SER A 31 -18.90 -2.31 0.74
N GLY A 32 -17.74 -2.98 0.72
CA GLY A 32 -17.08 -3.44 -0.50
C GLY A 32 -16.08 -2.45 -1.10
N VAL A 33 -15.71 -1.39 -0.38
CA VAL A 33 -14.60 -0.51 -0.78
C VAL A 33 -13.28 -1.21 -0.51
N VAL A 34 -12.41 -1.25 -1.52
CA VAL A 34 -11.07 -1.82 -1.39
C VAL A 34 -10.16 -0.83 -0.65
N ILE A 35 -9.55 -1.28 0.45
CA ILE A 35 -8.57 -0.49 1.20
C ILE A 35 -7.15 -0.92 0.80
N GLY A 36 -6.36 0.05 0.35
CA GLY A 36 -4.92 -0.08 0.09
C GLY A 36 -4.09 0.67 1.15
N THR A 37 -2.79 0.46 1.15
CA THR A 37 -1.85 1.14 2.08
C THR A 37 -0.75 1.90 1.34
N LEU A 38 -0.32 3.01 1.95
CA LEU A 38 0.84 3.82 1.54
C LEU A 38 2.07 3.53 2.43
N GLY A 39 1.95 2.58 3.36
CA GLY A 39 2.90 2.38 4.44
C GLY A 39 2.43 2.99 5.77
N ALA A 40 3.29 2.94 6.78
CA ALA A 40 2.94 3.38 8.13
C ALA A 40 3.08 4.88 8.29
N SER A 41 4.21 5.44 7.84
CA SER A 41 4.65 6.79 8.23
C SER A 41 4.64 7.85 7.11
N TYR A 42 4.20 7.47 5.89
CA TYR A 42 4.15 8.35 4.69
C TYR A 42 5.50 9.05 4.37
N ARG A 43 6.61 8.31 4.49
CA ARG A 43 7.97 8.81 4.20
C ARG A 43 8.37 8.59 2.74
N HIS A 44 9.40 9.32 2.32
CA HIS A 44 10.13 9.10 1.07
C HIS A 44 10.88 7.75 1.13
N LEU A 45 10.25 6.68 0.66
CA LEU A 45 10.78 5.31 0.76
C LEU A 45 12.11 5.13 0.02
N VAL A 46 12.37 5.93 -1.01
CA VAL A 46 13.65 5.91 -1.74
C VAL A 46 14.84 6.40 -0.92
N SER A 47 14.58 7.12 0.18
CA SER A 47 15.62 7.60 1.09
C SER A 47 15.94 6.62 2.22
N LEU A 48 15.14 5.56 2.36
CA LEU A 48 15.26 4.55 3.40
C LEU A 48 16.05 3.34 2.91
N ASN A 49 16.71 2.65 3.85
CA ASN A 49 17.31 1.36 3.56
C ASN A 49 16.25 0.24 3.54
N GLU A 50 16.65 -0.93 3.03
CA GLU A 50 15.74 -2.07 2.86
C GLU A 50 15.01 -2.48 4.16
N SER A 51 15.73 -2.53 5.29
CA SER A 51 15.15 -2.91 6.58
C SER A 51 14.14 -1.88 7.09
N GLU A 52 14.36 -0.60 6.81
CA GLU A 52 13.45 0.49 7.19
C GLU A 52 12.17 0.45 6.37
N VAL A 53 12.28 0.26 5.05
CA VAL A 53 11.11 0.07 4.17
C VAL A 53 10.32 -1.17 4.59
N ALA A 54 11.02 -2.27 4.85
CA ALA A 54 10.44 -3.52 5.31
C ALA A 54 9.65 -3.36 6.63
N ALA A 55 10.22 -2.62 7.59
CA ALA A 55 9.58 -2.36 8.87
C ALA A 55 8.34 -1.47 8.72
N ASP A 56 8.41 -0.42 7.88
CA ASP A 56 7.29 0.49 7.63
C ASP A 56 6.08 -0.24 7.04
N ILE A 57 6.34 -1.11 6.06
CA ILE A 57 5.34 -1.96 5.42
C ILE A 57 4.74 -2.96 6.41
N ALA A 58 5.59 -3.65 7.18
CA ALA A 58 5.15 -4.65 8.15
C ALA A 58 4.28 -4.00 9.24
N GLN A 59 4.66 -2.83 9.73
CA GLN A 59 3.89 -2.04 10.69
C GLN A 59 2.51 -1.69 10.13
N ALA A 60 2.44 -1.19 8.89
CA ALA A 60 1.17 -0.85 8.26
C ALA A 60 0.25 -2.08 8.11
N ASN A 61 0.79 -3.20 7.64
CA ASN A 61 0.04 -4.45 7.48
C ASN A 61 -0.49 -4.98 8.82
N GLN A 62 0.36 -5.01 9.85
CA GLN A 62 -0.05 -5.42 11.19
C GLN A 62 -1.15 -4.50 11.71
N ARG A 63 -1.02 -3.19 11.50
CA ARG A 63 -1.99 -2.23 12.01
C ARG A 63 -3.34 -2.35 11.33
N CYS A 64 -3.39 -2.56 10.02
CA CYS A 64 -4.62 -2.85 9.30
C CYS A 64 -5.25 -4.16 9.77
N MET A 65 -4.45 -5.22 9.97
CA MET A 65 -4.95 -6.49 10.50
C MET A 65 -5.59 -6.30 11.88
N ASP A 66 -4.92 -5.59 12.79
CA ASP A 66 -5.41 -5.37 14.15
C ASP A 66 -6.71 -4.54 14.20
N LYS A 67 -6.89 -3.60 13.26
CA LYS A 67 -7.96 -2.60 13.34
C LYS A 67 -9.18 -2.91 12.50
N ILE A 68 -8.97 -3.47 11.33
CA ILE A 68 -10.02 -3.74 10.34
C ILE A 68 -10.02 -5.20 9.85
N GLY A 69 -9.13 -6.05 10.37
CA GLY A 69 -9.14 -7.49 10.12
C GLY A 69 -8.66 -7.89 8.72
N ILE A 70 -7.98 -6.99 8.00
CA ILE A 70 -7.47 -7.23 6.65
C ILE A 70 -5.99 -6.84 6.54
N ILE A 71 -5.24 -7.59 5.73
CA ILE A 71 -3.96 -7.12 5.20
C ILE A 71 -4.25 -6.52 3.84
N PRO A 72 -3.94 -5.23 3.59
CA PRO A 72 -4.17 -4.61 2.29
C PRO A 72 -3.42 -5.37 1.19
N GLU A 73 -4.11 -5.70 0.10
CA GLU A 73 -3.48 -6.32 -1.07
C GLU A 73 -2.89 -5.31 -2.04
N LEU A 74 -3.25 -4.03 -1.89
CA LEU A 74 -2.82 -2.92 -2.73
C LEU A 74 -1.85 -2.04 -1.95
N PHE A 75 -0.69 -1.78 -2.55
CA PHE A 75 0.29 -0.82 -2.06
C PHE A 75 0.36 0.38 -3.01
N ALA A 76 0.50 1.59 -2.48
CA ALA A 76 0.80 2.77 -3.29
C ALA A 76 2.10 3.41 -2.79
N TYR A 77 2.98 3.76 -3.71
CA TYR A 77 4.23 4.44 -3.35
C TYR A 77 3.94 5.88 -2.92
N PRO A 78 4.32 6.29 -1.70
CA PRO A 78 4.28 7.69 -1.31
C PRO A 78 4.99 8.56 -2.35
N PHE A 79 4.39 9.70 -2.70
CA PHE A 79 4.91 10.64 -3.69
C PHE A 79 5.16 10.06 -5.10
N GLY A 80 4.64 8.85 -5.39
CA GLY A 80 4.86 8.19 -6.68
C GLY A 80 6.28 7.70 -6.91
N GLU A 81 7.04 7.55 -5.84
CA GLU A 81 8.44 7.14 -5.92
C GLU A 81 8.61 5.73 -6.49
N TYR A 82 9.66 5.55 -7.29
CA TYR A 82 9.97 4.25 -7.88
C TYR A 82 11.49 4.07 -7.97
N SER A 83 11.98 2.93 -7.47
CA SER A 83 13.36 2.48 -7.69
C SER A 83 13.39 0.96 -7.83
N ALA A 84 14.41 0.44 -8.53
CA ALA A 84 14.56 -1.01 -8.72
C ALA A 84 14.70 -1.76 -7.39
N ASP A 85 15.36 -1.15 -6.40
CA ASP A 85 15.54 -1.77 -5.09
C ASP A 85 14.25 -1.74 -4.28
N LEU A 86 13.50 -0.63 -4.34
CA LEU A 86 12.18 -0.53 -3.72
C LEU A 86 11.21 -1.56 -4.33
N GLN A 87 11.23 -1.75 -5.65
CA GLN A 87 10.42 -2.76 -6.32
C GLN A 87 10.76 -4.19 -5.83
N LYS A 88 12.04 -4.53 -5.69
CA LYS A 88 12.47 -5.84 -5.15
C LYS A 88 11.94 -6.08 -3.74
N ILE A 89 11.94 -5.05 -2.90
CA ILE A 89 11.43 -5.13 -1.53
C ILE A 89 9.93 -5.37 -1.54
N ILE A 90 9.15 -4.54 -2.24
CA ILE A 90 7.69 -4.65 -2.34
C ILE A 90 7.25 -6.02 -2.88
N THR A 91 7.98 -6.57 -3.86
CA THR A 91 7.65 -7.87 -4.46
C THR A 91 7.71 -9.02 -3.43
N ARG A 92 8.51 -8.88 -2.36
CA ARG A 92 8.60 -9.89 -1.28
C ARG A 92 7.37 -9.89 -0.37
N TYR A 93 6.64 -8.77 -0.28
CA TYR A 93 5.47 -8.62 0.59
C TYR A 93 4.16 -9.14 -0.05
N ARG A 94 4.23 -9.75 -1.25
CA ARG A 94 3.10 -10.38 -1.96
C ARG A 94 1.91 -9.44 -2.20
N TYR A 95 2.14 -8.14 -2.38
CA TYR A 95 1.10 -7.24 -2.84
C TYR A 95 0.61 -7.64 -4.23
N SER A 96 -0.71 -7.67 -4.43
CA SER A 96 -1.36 -8.01 -5.69
C SER A 96 -1.14 -6.92 -6.75
N ALA A 97 -0.95 -5.67 -6.32
CA ALA A 97 -0.53 -4.56 -7.17
C ALA A 97 0.16 -3.45 -6.34
N ALA A 98 1.14 -2.78 -6.95
CA ALA A 98 1.78 -1.58 -6.42
C ALA A 98 1.60 -0.40 -7.40
N PHE A 99 1.03 0.72 -6.92
CA PHE A 99 0.73 1.89 -7.74
C PHE A 99 1.75 3.02 -7.50
N GLY A 100 2.45 3.46 -8.54
CA GLY A 100 3.15 4.75 -8.55
C GLY A 100 2.24 5.87 -9.08
N GLN A 101 2.64 7.14 -8.95
CA GLN A 101 1.88 8.27 -9.54
C GLN A 101 1.91 8.27 -11.09
N HIS A 102 2.54 7.29 -11.70
CA HIS A 102 2.29 6.91 -13.08
C HIS A 102 1.21 5.82 -13.12
N SER A 103 0.09 6.13 -13.77
CA SER A 103 -0.97 5.19 -14.15
C SER A 103 -0.45 4.06 -15.04
N SER A 104 0.21 3.07 -14.43
CA SER A 104 0.55 1.80 -15.05
C SER A 104 0.16 0.67 -14.11
N VAL A 105 -0.79 -0.15 -14.57
CA VAL A 105 -1.14 -1.43 -13.97
C VAL A 105 -0.02 -2.41 -14.31
N MET A 106 0.75 -2.84 -13.31
CA MET A 106 1.66 -3.99 -13.45
C MET A 106 0.86 -5.27 -13.16
N TYR A 107 0.43 -5.97 -14.20
CA TYR A 107 -0.11 -7.33 -14.07
C TYR A 107 1.06 -8.32 -13.86
N PRO A 108 0.98 -9.28 -12.90
CA PRO A 108 1.87 -10.43 -12.89
C PRO A 108 1.39 -11.41 -13.96
N GLY A 109 1.97 -11.32 -15.16
CA GLY A 109 1.57 -12.21 -16.26
C GLY A 109 2.26 -12.04 -17.62
N ALA A 110 3.22 -11.13 -17.79
CA ALA A 110 4.00 -11.08 -19.03
C ALA A 110 5.16 -12.07 -18.98
N GLY A 111 4.82 -13.36 -19.08
CA GLY A 111 5.76 -14.38 -19.51
C GLY A 111 6.27 -14.04 -20.91
N SER A 112 7.57 -14.24 -21.10
CA SER A 112 8.24 -14.19 -22.39
C SER A 112 7.45 -14.93 -23.46
N ALA A 113 7.10 -14.23 -24.54
CA ALA A 113 6.78 -14.87 -25.80
C ALA A 113 7.50 -14.11 -26.92
N SER A 114 8.58 -14.73 -27.39
CA SER A 114 9.04 -14.56 -28.76
C SER A 114 7.88 -14.82 -29.73
N ASN A 115 7.76 -14.02 -30.80
CA ASN A 115 7.85 -14.44 -32.20
C ASN A 115 7.03 -13.53 -33.13
N CYS A 116 7.69 -13.16 -34.23
CA CYS A 116 7.26 -12.44 -35.44
C CYS A 116 7.02 -10.93 -35.34
#